data_AF-A0A413IMM0-F1
#
_entry.id   AF-A0A413IMM0-F1
#
_cell.length_a   1.000
_cell.length_b   1.000
_cell.length_c   1.000
_cell.angle_alpha   90.00
_cell.angle_beta   90.00
_cell.angle_gamma   90.00
#
_symmetry.space_group_name_H-M   'P 1'
#
loop_
_entity.id
_entity.type
_entity.pdbx_description
1 polymer ?
#
loop_
_entity_poly.entity_id
_entity_poly.type
_entity_poly.pdbx_seq_one_letter_code
_entity_poly.pdbx_strand_id
1 'polypeptide(L)'
;MGKGRKPISNALKKLKGTDQPCRMREEITFDKITEIPGPPSYLCVEAKKVFKVTAQQLADKGVLDVVNINTVLLYASEMGKYIEAEKELKKKGCVIELHNEDGILMKATRNPLDRMASEYLANATRLASELGITPASASRVKVEGRKEEGDEFDKFMRNFGDGEK
;
A
#
# COMPACT_ATOMS: atom_id res chain seq x y z
N MET A 1 25.13 -10.27 -10.86
CA MET A 1 25.04 -8.88 -10.35
C MET A 1 23.68 -8.71 -9.66
N GLY A 2 23.65 -8.56 -8.33
CA GLY A 2 22.39 -8.33 -7.61
C GLY A 2 21.78 -6.99 -8.03
N LYS A 3 20.46 -6.93 -8.29
CA LYS A 3 19.77 -5.67 -8.59
C LYS A 3 20.04 -4.67 -7.45
N GLY A 4 20.69 -3.56 -7.77
CA GLY A 4 20.98 -2.50 -6.81
C GLY A 4 19.71 -1.93 -6.16
N ARG A 5 19.87 -1.23 -5.05
CA ARG A 5 18.77 -0.58 -4.32
C ARG A 5 17.96 0.31 -5.27
N LYS A 6 16.62 0.23 -5.19
CA LYS A 6 15.71 1.12 -5.94
C LYS A 6 16.15 2.59 -5.75
N PRO A 7 16.18 3.39 -6.83
CA PRO A 7 16.63 4.76 -6.78
C PRO A 7 15.77 5.62 -5.84
N ILE A 8 16.39 6.65 -5.27
CA ILE A 8 15.75 7.59 -4.35
C ILE A 8 15.22 8.79 -5.17
N SER A 9 14.06 9.32 -4.79
CA SER A 9 13.47 10.51 -5.44
C SER A 9 14.37 11.74 -5.29
N ASN A 10 14.25 12.67 -6.23
CA ASN A 10 14.91 13.95 -6.22
C ASN A 10 14.53 14.80 -5.01
N ALA A 11 13.26 14.76 -4.59
CA ALA A 11 12.82 15.42 -3.36
C ALA A 11 13.62 14.93 -2.14
N LEU A 12 13.85 13.62 -2.03
CA LEU A 12 14.67 13.04 -0.95
C LEU A 12 16.16 13.37 -1.10
N LYS A 13 16.69 13.51 -2.32
CA LYS A 13 18.07 13.98 -2.53
C LYS A 13 18.26 15.42 -2.08
N LYS A 14 17.30 16.30 -2.40
CA LYS A 14 17.26 17.70 -1.95
C LYS A 14 17.21 17.79 -0.43
N LEU A 15 16.30 17.06 0.21
CA LEU A 15 16.21 16.99 1.68
C LEU A 15 17.50 16.50 2.33
N LYS A 16 18.24 15.61 1.67
CA LYS A 16 19.55 15.11 2.15
C LYS A 16 20.74 15.98 1.76
N GLY A 17 20.55 17.06 1.00
CA GLY A 17 21.64 17.88 0.45
C GLY A 17 22.57 17.13 -0.52
N THR A 18 22.05 16.11 -1.22
CA THR A 18 22.81 15.28 -2.18
C THR A 18 22.34 15.48 -3.63
N ASP A 19 21.68 16.60 -3.88
CA ASP A 19 21.10 17.03 -5.14
C ASP A 19 22.16 17.61 -6.10
N GLN A 20 23.06 16.75 -6.57
CA GLN A 20 23.96 17.11 -7.67
C GLN A 20 23.26 16.95 -9.03
N PRO A 21 23.52 17.81 -10.03
CA PRO A 21 22.90 17.71 -11.36
C PRO A 21 23.02 16.31 -11.99
N CYS A 22 24.17 15.65 -11.85
CA CYS A 22 24.41 14.29 -12.34
C CYS A 22 23.61 13.19 -11.61
N ARG A 23 23.05 13.50 -10.44
CA ARG A 23 22.23 12.58 -9.64
C ARG A 23 20.73 12.82 -9.83
N MET A 24 20.34 14.01 -10.31
CA MET A 24 18.95 14.38 -10.57
C MET A 24 18.45 13.67 -11.81
N ARG A 25 17.14 13.41 -11.85
CA ARG A 25 16.47 12.68 -12.94
C ARG A 25 15.19 13.40 -13.29
N GLU A 26 14.67 13.21 -14.49
CA GLU A 26 13.32 13.65 -14.78
C GLU A 26 12.33 12.82 -13.95
N GLU A 27 11.46 13.47 -13.17
CA GLU A 27 10.43 12.81 -12.36
C GLU A 27 9.08 12.95 -13.05
N ILE A 28 8.49 11.80 -13.40
CA ILE A 28 7.12 11.75 -13.88
C ILE A 28 6.21 11.94 -12.66
N THR A 29 5.31 12.90 -12.74
CA THR A 29 4.24 13.10 -11.77
C THR A 29 2.92 12.79 -12.45
N PHE A 30 2.02 12.13 -11.73
CA PHE A 30 0.69 11.81 -12.22
C PHE A 30 -0.33 12.72 -11.54
N ASP A 31 -1.44 12.95 -12.21
CA ASP A 31 -2.54 13.72 -11.66
C ASP A 31 -3.14 13.01 -10.45
N LYS A 32 -3.33 13.78 -9.36
CA LYS A 32 -4.00 13.29 -8.16
C LYS A 32 -5.48 13.04 -8.48
N ILE A 33 -6.03 11.97 -7.90
CA ILE A 33 -7.46 11.70 -8.00
C ILE A 33 -8.21 12.68 -7.08
N THR A 34 -9.22 13.35 -7.62
CA THR A 34 -10.14 14.21 -6.83
C THR A 34 -11.25 13.40 -6.17
N GLU A 35 -11.74 12.36 -6.83
CA GLU A 35 -12.81 11.49 -6.33
C GLU A 35 -12.43 10.02 -6.42
N ILE A 36 -12.47 9.32 -5.28
CA ILE A 36 -12.13 7.90 -5.23
C ILE A 36 -13.26 7.10 -5.91
N PRO A 37 -12.96 6.33 -6.98
CA PRO A 37 -13.98 5.53 -7.64
C PRO A 37 -14.53 4.45 -6.69
N GLY A 38 -15.79 4.08 -6.86
CA GLY A 38 -16.37 2.95 -6.13
C GLY A 38 -15.66 1.63 -6.45
N PRO A 39 -15.55 0.69 -5.49
CA PRO A 39 -14.95 -0.61 -5.75
C PRO A 39 -15.78 -1.38 -6.79
N PRO A 40 -15.14 -2.11 -7.73
CA PRO A 40 -15.85 -2.90 -8.73
C PRO A 40 -16.80 -3.95 -8.13
N SER A 41 -17.90 -4.23 -8.84
CA SER A 41 -18.96 -5.13 -8.38
C SER A 41 -18.49 -6.57 -8.16
N TYR A 42 -17.54 -7.04 -8.97
CA TYR A 42 -16.99 -8.39 -8.92
C TYR A 42 -16.08 -8.66 -7.71
N LEU A 43 -15.66 -7.64 -6.97
CA LEU A 43 -14.88 -7.84 -5.76
C LEU A 43 -15.73 -8.49 -4.66
N CYS A 44 -15.11 -9.38 -3.90
CA CYS A 44 -15.73 -9.94 -2.71
C CYS A 44 -15.93 -8.87 -1.62
N VAL A 45 -16.77 -9.18 -0.63
CA VAL A 45 -17.17 -8.20 0.40
C VAL A 45 -15.96 -7.69 1.18
N GLU A 46 -15.00 -8.57 1.50
CA GLU A 46 -13.80 -8.17 2.24
C GLU A 46 -12.85 -7.34 1.37
N ALA A 47 -12.67 -7.70 0.10
CA ALA A 47 -11.89 -6.89 -0.85
C ALA A 47 -12.46 -5.47 -0.99
N LYS A 48 -13.80 -5.33 -1.07
CA LYS A 48 -14.46 -4.01 -1.16
C LYS A 48 -14.15 -3.13 0.05
N LYS A 49 -14.11 -3.69 1.26
CA LYS A 49 -13.74 -2.95 2.48
C LYS A 49 -12.28 -2.51 2.45
N VAL A 50 -11.38 -3.45 2.13
CA VAL A 50 -9.94 -3.17 2.03
C VAL A 50 -9.66 -2.09 1.00
N PHE A 51 -10.32 -2.15 -0.16
CA PHE A 51 -10.21 -1.13 -1.21
C PHE A 51 -10.59 0.25 -0.69
N LYS A 52 -11.78 0.40 -0.10
CA LYS A 52 -12.27 1.69 0.40
C LYS A 52 -11.32 2.29 1.44
N VAL A 53 -10.89 1.50 2.41
CA VAL A 53 -9.98 1.96 3.47
C VAL A 53 -8.62 2.35 2.90
N THR A 54 -8.04 1.50 2.06
CA THR A 54 -6.69 1.73 1.51
C THR A 54 -6.68 2.93 0.56
N ALA A 55 -7.68 3.05 -0.32
CA ALA A 55 -7.81 4.18 -1.23
C ALA A 55 -7.99 5.49 -0.46
N GLN A 56 -8.84 5.51 0.57
CA GLN A 56 -9.05 6.71 1.40
C GLN A 56 -7.75 7.12 2.11
N GLN A 57 -7.05 6.18 2.74
CA GLN A 57 -5.79 6.47 3.43
C GLN A 57 -4.70 7.01 2.48
N LEU A 58 -4.65 6.53 1.24
CA LEU A 58 -3.71 7.02 0.23
C LEU A 58 -4.12 8.40 -0.31
N ALA A 59 -5.42 8.65 -0.45
CA ALA A 59 -5.95 9.96 -0.82
C ALA A 59 -5.65 11.01 0.27
N ASP A 60 -5.89 10.68 1.54
CA ASP A 60 -5.61 11.56 2.69
C ASP A 60 -4.13 11.94 2.79
N LYS A 61 -3.24 11.01 2.40
CA LYS A 61 -1.79 11.25 2.32
C LYS A 61 -1.35 12.01 1.07
N GLY A 62 -2.26 12.28 0.14
CA GLY A 62 -1.98 12.98 -1.11
C GLY A 62 -1.10 12.19 -2.09
N VAL A 63 -1.07 10.86 -1.96
CA VAL A 63 -0.25 9.96 -2.78
C VAL A 63 -1.06 9.16 -3.79
N LEU A 64 -2.39 9.20 -3.71
CA LEU A 64 -3.27 8.51 -4.66
C LEU A 64 -3.35 9.27 -6.00
N ASP A 65 -3.09 8.57 -7.09
CA ASP A 65 -3.07 9.09 -8.46
C ASP A 65 -3.85 8.16 -9.41
N VAL A 66 -4.11 8.64 -10.62
CA VAL A 66 -4.91 7.93 -11.64
C VAL A 66 -4.31 6.57 -12.02
N VAL A 67 -2.98 6.40 -11.89
CA VAL A 67 -2.28 5.18 -12.28
C VAL A 67 -2.28 4.16 -11.14
N ASN A 68 -2.08 4.62 -9.91
CA ASN A 68 -1.87 3.75 -8.76
C ASN A 68 -3.18 3.23 -8.14
N ILE A 69 -4.34 3.80 -8.48
CA ILE A 69 -5.66 3.27 -8.07
C ILE A 69 -5.87 1.83 -8.52
N ASN A 70 -5.35 1.44 -9.69
CA ASN A 70 -5.40 0.07 -10.17
C ASN A 70 -4.53 -0.86 -9.31
N THR A 71 -3.42 -0.36 -8.78
CA THR A 71 -2.59 -1.11 -7.84
C THR A 71 -3.31 -1.29 -6.49
N VAL A 72 -4.06 -0.29 -6.03
CA VAL A 72 -4.93 -0.41 -4.84
C VAL A 72 -6.02 -1.46 -5.07
N LEU A 73 -6.61 -1.51 -6.26
CA LEU A 73 -7.58 -2.52 -6.66
C LEU A 73 -7.00 -3.94 -6.59
N LEU A 74 -5.82 -4.14 -7.18
CA LEU A 74 -5.13 -5.43 -7.13
C LEU A 74 -4.78 -5.84 -5.70
N TYR A 75 -4.28 -4.91 -4.89
CA TYR A 75 -3.96 -5.15 -3.48
C TYR A 75 -5.20 -5.60 -2.70
N ALA A 76 -6.31 -4.87 -2.86
CA ALA A 76 -7.56 -5.18 -2.19
C ALA A 76 -8.14 -6.53 -2.61
N SER A 77 -8.03 -6.89 -3.89
CA SER A 77 -8.44 -8.19 -4.41
C SER A 77 -7.66 -9.34 -3.76
N GLU A 78 -6.32 -9.25 -3.71
CA GLU A 78 -5.48 -10.29 -3.09
C GLU A 78 -5.71 -10.39 -1.58
N MET A 79 -5.85 -9.26 -0.88
CA MET A 79 -6.19 -9.25 0.55
C MET A 79 -7.57 -9.84 0.82
N GLY A 80 -8.56 -9.58 -0.05
CA GLY A 80 -9.90 -10.17 0.09
C GLY A 80 -9.87 -11.69 -0.02
N LYS A 81 -9.16 -12.23 -1.03
CA LYS A 81 -8.97 -13.67 -1.19
C LYS A 81 -8.24 -14.29 0.01
N TYR A 82 -7.21 -13.62 0.52
CA TYR A 82 -6.49 -14.06 1.72
C TYR A 82 -7.43 -14.16 2.94
N ILE A 83 -8.22 -13.11 3.20
CA ILE A 83 -9.16 -13.09 4.35
C ILE A 83 -10.21 -14.20 4.22
N GLU A 84 -10.72 -14.46 3.02
CA GLU A 84 -11.67 -15.55 2.79
C GLU A 84 -11.04 -16.93 2.99
N ALA A 85 -9.83 -17.13 2.45
CA ALA A 85 -9.07 -18.37 2.63
C ALA A 85 -8.77 -18.65 4.11
N GLU A 86 -8.35 -17.65 4.88
CA GLU A 86 -8.12 -17.74 6.33
C GLU A 86 -9.39 -18.09 7.10
N LYS A 87 -10.53 -17.48 6.74
CA LYS A 87 -11.83 -17.82 7.36
C LYS A 87 -12.22 -19.27 7.10
N GLU A 88 -11.93 -19.80 5.90
CA GLU A 88 -12.20 -21.20 5.59
C GLU A 88 -11.22 -22.14 6.29
N LEU A 89 -9.93 -21.80 6.33
CA LEU A 89 -8.90 -22.57 7.04
C LEU A 89 -9.20 -22.66 8.54
N LYS A 90 -9.68 -21.57 9.15
CA LYS A 90 -10.10 -21.59 10.56
C LYS A 90 -11.23 -22.59 10.83
N LYS A 91 -12.08 -22.88 9.85
CA LYS A 91 -13.17 -23.86 9.97
C LYS A 91 -12.74 -25.28 9.67
N LYS A 92 -11.95 -25.47 8.61
CA LYS A 92 -11.59 -26.80 8.06
C LYS A 92 -10.27 -27.35 8.62
N GLY A 93 -9.43 -26.50 9.20
CA GLY A 93 -8.06 -26.83 9.57
C GLY A 93 -7.10 -26.80 8.39
N CYS A 94 -5.80 -26.78 8.70
CA CYS A 94 -4.72 -26.78 7.70
C CYS A 94 -4.40 -28.18 7.15
N VAL A 95 -4.95 -29.22 7.76
CA VAL A 95 -4.76 -30.63 7.37
C VAL A 95 -6.13 -31.24 7.13
N ILE A 96 -6.26 -31.91 5.99
CA ILE A 96 -7.45 -32.68 5.61
C ILE A 96 -7.10 -34.15 5.78
N GLU A 97 -7.88 -34.82 6.63
CA GLU A 97 -7.74 -36.24 6.90
C GLU A 97 -8.74 -37.04 6.06
N LEU A 98 -8.22 -37.90 5.19
CA LEU A 98 -9.00 -38.84 4.40
C LEU A 98 -9.11 -40.15 5.18
N HIS A 99 -10.34 -40.56 5.45
CA HIS A 99 -10.67 -41.80 6.14
C HIS A 99 -11.34 -42.79 5.17
N ASN A 100 -11.09 -44.08 5.36
CA ASN A 100 -11.77 -45.17 4.65
C ASN A 100 -13.22 -45.35 5.15
N GLU A 101 -14.00 -46.20 4.47
CA GLU A 101 -15.38 -46.57 4.89
C GLU A 101 -15.43 -47.12 6.33
N ASP A 102 -14.36 -47.81 6.76
CA ASP A 102 -14.21 -48.34 8.13
C ASP A 102 -13.72 -47.29 9.16
N GLY A 103 -13.58 -46.02 8.77
CA GLY A 103 -13.11 -44.95 9.65
C GLY A 103 -11.60 -44.94 9.92
N ILE A 104 -10.83 -45.77 9.21
CA ILE A 104 -9.36 -45.82 9.33
C ILE A 104 -8.74 -44.64 8.54
N LEU A 105 -7.85 -43.88 9.18
CA LEU A 105 -7.10 -42.80 8.53
C LEU A 105 -6.26 -43.37 7.37
N MET A 106 -6.57 -42.98 6.15
CA MET A 106 -5.78 -43.34 4.96
C MET A 106 -4.64 -42.36 4.72
N LYS A 107 -4.94 -41.06 4.80
CA LYS A 107 -4.01 -40.02 4.36
C LYS A 107 -4.35 -38.68 4.97
N ALA A 108 -3.36 -38.06 5.61
CA ALA A 108 -3.41 -36.65 5.99
C ALA A 108 -2.71 -35.81 4.91
N THR A 109 -3.42 -34.89 4.26
CA THR A 109 -2.85 -33.98 3.25
C THR A 109 -3.03 -32.54 3.66
N ARG A 110 -2.05 -31.68 3.34
CA ARG A 110 -2.16 -30.23 3.57
C ARG A 110 -3.34 -29.66 2.78
N ASN A 111 -4.14 -28.83 3.44
CA ASN A 111 -5.25 -28.14 2.80
C ASN A 111 -4.70 -27.22 1.69
N PRO A 112 -5.14 -27.36 0.42
CA PRO A 112 -4.69 -26.49 -0.67
C PRO A 112 -4.90 -25.00 -0.38
N LEU A 113 -5.94 -24.66 0.40
CA LEU A 113 -6.23 -23.29 0.81
C LEU A 113 -5.10 -22.65 1.61
N ASP A 114 -4.32 -23.44 2.36
CA ASP A 114 -3.20 -22.94 3.15
C ASP A 114 -2.06 -22.44 2.25
N ARG A 115 -1.80 -23.17 1.15
CA ARG A 115 -0.85 -22.72 0.13
C ARG A 115 -1.37 -21.49 -0.61
N MET A 116 -2.65 -21.48 -1.00
CA MET A 116 -3.26 -20.35 -1.69
C MET A 116 -3.24 -19.09 -0.82
N ALA A 117 -3.58 -19.19 0.47
CA ALA A 117 -3.51 -18.09 1.42
C ALA A 117 -2.09 -17.49 1.52
N SER A 118 -1.08 -18.37 1.60
CA SER A 118 0.33 -17.94 1.60
C SER A 118 0.70 -17.17 0.32
N GLU A 119 0.23 -17.63 -0.85
CA GLU A 119 0.49 -16.98 -2.15
C GLU A 119 -0.23 -15.62 -2.25
N TYR A 120 -1.49 -15.53 -1.82
CA TYR A 120 -2.24 -14.27 -1.77
C TYR A 120 -1.58 -13.24 -0.85
N LEU A 121 -1.11 -13.67 0.32
CA LEU A 121 -0.41 -12.80 1.25
C LEU A 121 0.92 -12.29 0.67
N ALA A 122 1.67 -13.16 -0.02
CA ALA A 122 2.92 -12.79 -0.68
C ALA A 122 2.69 -11.76 -1.80
N ASN A 123 1.64 -11.94 -2.61
CA ASN A 123 1.24 -10.99 -3.64
C ASN A 123 0.81 -9.65 -3.04
N ALA A 124 -0.05 -9.68 -2.02
CA ALA A 124 -0.50 -8.49 -1.31
C ALA A 124 0.67 -7.72 -0.69
N THR A 125 1.65 -8.41 -0.10
CA THR A 125 2.85 -7.79 0.48
C THR A 125 3.72 -7.09 -0.58
N ARG A 126 3.84 -7.68 -1.77
CA ARG A 126 4.52 -7.03 -2.91
C ARG A 126 3.78 -5.77 -3.34
N LEU A 127 2.47 -5.84 -3.54
CA LEU A 127 1.65 -4.70 -3.94
C LEU A 127 1.67 -3.59 -2.88
N ALA A 128 1.60 -3.95 -1.59
CA ALA A 128 1.72 -3.03 -0.46
C ALA A 128 3.09 -2.30 -0.44
N SER A 129 4.15 -2.99 -0.84
CA SER A 129 5.48 -2.39 -0.94
C SER A 129 5.57 -1.36 -2.06
N GLU A 130 4.92 -1.61 -3.20
CA GLU A 130 4.85 -0.65 -4.32
C GLU A 130 3.97 0.56 -3.97
N LEU A 131 2.85 0.35 -3.27
CA LEU A 131 1.94 1.43 -2.82
C LEU A 131 2.50 2.30 -1.69
N GLY A 132 3.61 1.93 -1.05
CA GLY A 132 4.16 2.72 0.04
C GLY A 132 3.46 2.57 1.39
N ILE A 133 2.60 1.55 1.56
CA ILE A 133 1.79 1.38 2.77
C ILE A 133 2.46 0.56 3.88
N THR A 134 3.59 -0.10 3.61
CA THR A 134 4.36 -0.80 4.65
C THR A 134 5.24 0.21 5.40
N PRO A 135 5.55 0.03 6.70
CA PRO A 135 6.41 0.96 7.44
C PRO A 135 7.75 1.23 6.74
N ALA A 136 8.34 0.19 6.14
CA ALA A 136 9.59 0.30 5.40
C ALA A 136 9.45 1.11 4.10
N SER A 137 8.32 0.98 3.38
CA SER A 137 8.08 1.76 2.15
C SER A 137 7.54 3.16 2.44
N ALA A 138 6.77 3.35 3.52
CA ALA A 138 6.28 4.64 4.00
C ALA A 138 7.44 5.61 4.29
N SER A 139 8.56 5.12 4.83
CA SER A 139 9.78 5.94 5.02
C SER A 139 10.36 6.53 3.72
N ARG A 140 9.94 6.01 2.56
CA ARG A 140 10.39 6.45 1.23
C ARG A 140 9.32 7.25 0.49
N VAL A 141 8.07 7.17 0.92
CA VAL A 141 6.95 7.89 0.30
C VAL A 141 6.80 9.22 1.01
N LYS A 142 6.95 10.30 0.24
CA LYS A 142 6.67 11.66 0.69
C LYS A 142 5.17 11.74 0.97
N VAL A 143 4.78 11.99 2.21
CA VAL A 143 3.51 12.66 2.48
C VAL A 143 3.82 14.14 2.23
N GLU A 144 3.24 14.71 1.18
CA GLU A 144 3.19 16.17 1.13
C GLU A 144 2.35 16.57 2.32
N GLY A 145 3.03 17.05 3.37
CA GLY A 145 2.36 17.62 4.52
C GLY A 145 1.29 18.55 3.97
N ARG A 146 0.05 18.34 4.45
CA ARG A 146 -0.97 19.38 4.43
C ARG A 146 -0.21 20.66 4.75
N LYS A 147 -0.23 21.65 3.84
CA LYS A 147 0.34 22.95 4.15
C LYS A 147 -0.27 23.31 5.50
N GLU A 148 0.52 23.25 6.56
CA GLU A 148 0.18 23.97 7.78
C GLU A 148 0.02 25.39 7.25
N GLU A 149 -1.22 25.85 7.24
CA GLU A 149 -1.48 27.28 7.05
C GLU A 149 -0.51 27.97 8.00
N GLY A 150 0.41 28.76 7.41
CA GLY A 150 1.67 29.14 8.04
C GLY A 150 1.50 29.40 9.53
N ASP A 151 2.38 28.76 10.29
CA ASP A 151 2.47 28.83 11.75
C ASP A 151 2.14 30.25 12.22
N GLU A 152 1.37 30.42 13.29
CA GLU A 152 0.96 31.76 13.77
C GLU A 152 2.18 32.70 13.98
N PHE A 153 3.36 32.10 14.16
CA PHE A 153 4.67 32.74 14.17
C PHE A 153 5.10 33.34 12.82
N ASP A 154 4.87 32.67 11.69
CA ASP A 154 5.16 33.17 10.33
C ASP A 154 4.28 34.37 9.97
N LYS A 155 3.02 34.37 10.44
CA LYS A 155 2.12 35.54 10.33
C LYS A 155 2.58 36.69 11.22
N PHE A 156 3.05 36.40 12.43
CA PHE A 156 3.60 37.40 13.36
C PHE A 156 4.86 38.07 12.80
N MET A 157 5.80 37.29 12.23
CA MET A 157 7.05 37.80 11.66
C MET A 157 6.83 38.67 10.42
N ARG A 158 5.82 38.37 9.59
CA ARG A 158 5.42 39.23 8.46
C ARG A 158 4.90 40.59 8.89
N ASN A 159 4.26 40.69 10.06
CA ASN A 159 3.73 41.97 10.56
C ASN A 159 4.79 42.85 11.24
N PHE A 160 5.98 42.31 11.55
CA PHE A 160 7.08 43.05 12.20
C PHE A 160 8.21 43.46 11.25
N GLY A 161 8.20 43.01 9.98
CA GLY A 161 9.34 43.15 9.06
C GLY A 161 9.42 44.42 8.21
N ASP A 162 8.39 45.28 8.18
CA ASP A 162 8.35 46.46 7.28
C ASP A 162 8.59 47.80 8.01
N GLY A 163 9.39 47.77 9.08
CA GLY A 163 9.49 48.89 10.02
C GLY A 163 10.88 49.40 10.36
N GLU A 164 11.88 49.34 9.49
CA GLU A 164 13.10 50.16 9.63
C GLU A 164 13.58 50.70 8.28
N LYS A 165 13.25 51.98 8.03
CA LYS A 165 14.00 52.92 7.20
C LYS A 165 14.54 54.01 8.10
#